data_AF-A0A4R0DHL2-F1
#
_entry.id   AF-A0A4R0DHL2-F1
#
_cell.length_a   1.000
_cell.length_b   1.000
_cell.length_c   1.000
_cell.angle_alpha   90.00
_cell.angle_beta   90.00
_cell.angle_gamma   90.00
#
_symmetry.space_group_name_H-M   'P 1'
#
loop_
_entity.id
_entity.type
_entity.pdbx_description
1 polymer ?
#
loop_
_entity_poly.entity_id
_entity_poly.type
_entity_poly.pdbx_seq_one_letter_code
_entity_poly.pdbx_strand_id
1 'polypeptide(L)'
;MKLNFSFDIAIIISIVAVFLFANGQAYLGSYLDVFGIDVTTLNLSIQDKLYYGYIIKGVSYLLYSIFLIIGYIIATYAIKYTNCFNKLGVYLENKISKNSNKMPLIHNSRYYDEIEQNYKDHSFAAVLIMIILISTLFLLANTQKNAKDAAYNDIKKFDFRQVQLKNKSNKPDVFLIKCGTTLCALIDKNKNVTLEDPKNIIFFVKKEQK
;
A
#
# COMPACT_ATOMS: atom_id res chain seq x y z
N MET A 1 -2.61 -2.35 31.93
CA MET A 1 -1.69 -3.20 31.14
C MET A 1 -0.36 -2.44 31.04
N LYS A 2 0.74 -2.96 31.60
CA LYS A 2 2.06 -2.30 31.51
C LYS A 2 2.54 -2.45 30.06
N LEU A 3 2.41 -1.39 29.26
CA LEU A 3 3.02 -1.30 27.93
C LEU A 3 4.53 -1.42 28.12
N ASN A 4 5.11 -2.51 27.64
CA ASN A 4 6.55 -2.62 27.51
C ASN A 4 6.91 -1.77 26.30
N PHE A 5 7.07 -0.46 26.52
CA PHE A 5 7.17 0.59 25.51
C PHE A 5 8.11 0.23 24.34
N SER A 6 9.19 -0.49 24.60
CA SER A 6 10.13 -0.96 23.57
C SER A 6 9.57 -2.05 22.65
N PHE A 7 8.80 -3.00 23.17
CA PHE A 7 8.26 -4.12 22.39
C PHE A 7 7.11 -3.65 21.48
N ASP A 8 6.22 -2.81 22.01
CA ASP A 8 5.08 -2.31 21.26
C ASP A 8 5.52 -1.38 20.11
N ILE A 9 6.57 -0.58 20.32
CA ILE A 9 7.17 0.25 19.26
C ILE A 9 7.81 -0.62 18.17
N ALA A 10 8.52 -1.69 18.53
CA ALA A 10 9.14 -2.59 17.55
C ALA A 10 8.09 -3.25 16.63
N ILE A 11 6.94 -3.63 17.19
CA ILE A 11 5.82 -4.17 16.42
C ILE A 11 5.29 -3.12 15.42
N ILE A 12 5.07 -1.88 15.88
CA ILE A 12 4.57 -0.80 15.03
C ILE A 12 5.55 -0.52 13.88
N ILE A 13 6.85 -0.40 14.18
CA ILE A 13 7.89 -0.18 13.17
C ILE A 13 7.93 -1.32 12.16
N SER A 14 7.79 -2.56 12.61
CA SER A 14 7.77 -3.74 11.74
C SER A 14 6.58 -3.72 10.78
N ILE A 15 5.39 -3.37 11.27
CA ILE A 15 4.18 -3.25 10.44
C ILE A 15 4.36 -2.15 9.39
N VAL A 16 4.89 -0.99 9.79
CA VAL A 16 5.16 0.13 8.88
C VAL A 16 6.18 -0.28 7.81
N ALA A 17 7.25 -0.97 8.20
CA ALA A 17 8.28 -1.44 7.27
C ALA A 17 7.71 -2.43 6.25
N VAL A 18 6.90 -3.41 6.69
CA VAL A 18 6.23 -4.36 5.80
C VAL A 18 5.29 -3.64 4.83
N PHE A 19 4.52 -2.66 5.32
CA PHE A 19 3.63 -1.86 4.48
C PHE A 19 4.39 -1.06 3.42
N LEU A 20 5.46 -0.36 3.82
CA LEU A 20 6.30 0.40 2.88
C LEU A 20 6.97 -0.51 1.86
N PHE A 21 7.46 -1.66 2.30
CA PHE A 21 8.07 -2.67 1.44
C PHE A 21 7.07 -3.20 0.41
N ALA A 22 5.85 -3.55 0.82
CA ALA A 22 4.81 -4.05 -0.07
C ALA A 22 4.42 -3.02 -1.15
N ASN A 23 4.26 -1.75 -0.75
CA ASN A 23 3.98 -0.66 -1.69
C ASN A 23 5.14 -0.42 -2.66
N GLY A 24 6.38 -0.39 -2.16
CA GLY A 24 7.57 -0.24 -2.99
C GLY A 24 7.75 -1.39 -3.98
N GLN A 25 7.53 -2.63 -3.53
CA GLN A 25 7.56 -3.82 -4.37
C GLN A 25 6.48 -3.78 -5.45
N ALA A 26 5.25 -3.39 -5.11
CA ALA A 26 4.14 -3.28 -6.07
C ALA A 26 4.39 -2.18 -7.12
N TYR A 27 4.92 -1.03 -6.69
CA TYR A 27 5.28 0.06 -7.59
C TYR A 27 6.42 -0.34 -8.54
N LEU A 28 7.56 -0.79 -8.00
CA LEU A 28 8.73 -1.16 -8.79
C LEU A 28 8.41 -2.32 -9.74
N GLY A 29 7.60 -3.28 -9.28
CA GLY A 29 7.06 -4.35 -10.11
C GLY A 29 6.29 -3.82 -11.30
N SER A 30 5.28 -2.99 -11.04
CA SER A 30 4.44 -2.45 -12.12
C SER A 30 5.15 -1.46 -13.03
N TYR A 31 6.17 -0.75 -12.53
CA TYR A 31 6.99 0.15 -13.33
C TYR A 31 7.89 -0.64 -14.30
N LEU A 32 8.58 -1.68 -13.81
CA LEU A 32 9.48 -2.49 -14.62
C LEU A 32 8.74 -3.45 -15.57
N ASP A 33 7.52 -3.86 -15.23
CA ASP A 33 6.62 -4.66 -16.07
C ASP A 33 6.35 -3.99 -17.43
N VAL A 34 6.25 -2.66 -17.48
CA VAL A 34 6.08 -1.91 -18.74
C VAL A 34 7.29 -2.08 -19.68
N PHE A 35 8.47 -2.34 -19.13
CA PHE A 35 9.70 -2.60 -19.87
C PHE A 35 9.94 -4.10 -20.11
N GLY A 36 9.02 -4.98 -19.67
CA GLY A 36 9.17 -6.43 -19.75
C GLY A 36 10.24 -7.00 -18.82
N ILE A 37 10.54 -6.30 -17.72
CA ILE A 37 11.60 -6.69 -16.79
C ILE A 37 11.00 -7.07 -15.44
N ASP A 38 11.41 -8.22 -14.92
CA ASP A 38 11.06 -8.64 -13.57
C ASP A 38 11.97 -8.04 -12.50
N VAL A 39 11.37 -7.62 -11.39
CA VAL A 39 12.07 -7.09 -10.20
C VAL A 39 13.04 -8.12 -9.60
N THR A 40 12.70 -9.40 -9.70
CA THR A 40 13.52 -10.51 -9.19
C THR A 40 14.81 -10.64 -9.99
N THR A 41 14.75 -10.44 -11.31
CA THR A 41 15.90 -10.51 -12.21
C THR A 41 16.94 -9.42 -11.92
N LEU A 42 16.49 -8.21 -11.59
CA LEU A 42 17.39 -7.13 -11.18
C LEU A 42 17.96 -7.32 -9.77
N ASN A 43 17.34 -8.15 -8.93
CA ASN A 43 17.68 -8.32 -7.52
C ASN A 43 17.81 -6.97 -6.79
N LEU A 44 16.74 -6.16 -6.83
CA LEU A 44 16.69 -4.87 -6.12
C LEU A 44 16.86 -5.05 -4.61
N SER A 45 17.63 -4.17 -3.98
CA SER A 45 17.85 -4.19 -2.53
C SER A 45 16.55 -3.95 -1.76
N ILE A 46 16.45 -4.51 -0.55
CA ILE A 46 15.35 -4.23 0.39
C ILE A 46 15.29 -2.73 0.69
N GLN A 47 16.44 -2.07 0.78
CA GLN A 47 16.52 -0.62 1.00
C GLN A 47 15.86 0.16 -0.13
N ASP A 48 16.15 -0.18 -1.39
CA ASP A 48 15.56 0.50 -2.55
C ASP A 48 14.04 0.38 -2.55
N LYS A 49 13.52 -0.81 -2.21
CA LYS A 49 12.07 -1.06 -2.11
C LYS A 49 11.44 -0.22 -1.01
N LEU A 50 12.07 -0.13 0.16
CA LEU A 50 11.60 0.72 1.25
C LEU A 50 11.64 2.21 0.89
N TYR A 51 12.72 2.68 0.26
CA TYR A 51 12.86 4.07 -0.17
C TYR A 51 11.81 4.46 -1.20
N TYR A 52 11.61 3.63 -2.23
CA TYR A 52 10.57 3.89 -3.22
C TYR A 52 9.17 3.82 -2.62
N GLY A 53 8.93 2.86 -1.73
CA GLY A 53 7.72 2.80 -0.93
C GLY A 53 7.47 4.11 -0.17
N TYR A 54 8.49 4.66 0.47
CA TYR A 54 8.42 5.92 1.22
C TYR A 54 8.17 7.14 0.31
N ILE A 55 8.97 7.31 -0.75
CA ILE A 55 9.01 8.52 -1.59
C ILE A 55 7.75 8.69 -2.45
N ILE A 56 7.23 7.61 -3.03
CA ILE A 56 6.24 7.74 -4.12
C ILE A 56 4.84 8.14 -3.64
N LYS A 57 4.52 7.83 -2.38
CA LYS A 57 3.29 8.20 -1.63
C LYS A 57 3.16 7.43 -0.32
N GLY A 58 4.15 6.63 0.10
CA GLY A 58 4.07 5.83 1.32
C GLY A 58 3.74 6.66 2.55
N VAL A 59 4.22 7.90 2.64
CA VAL A 59 3.84 8.84 3.71
C VAL A 59 2.37 9.25 3.62
N SER A 60 1.87 9.61 2.43
CA SER A 60 0.47 9.97 2.23
C SER A 60 -0.47 8.79 2.49
N TYR A 61 -0.07 7.58 2.11
CA TYR A 61 -0.82 6.35 2.36
C TYR A 61 -0.71 5.86 3.80
N LEU A 62 0.43 6.07 4.47
CA LEU A 62 0.57 5.87 5.91
C LEU A 62 -0.32 6.85 6.67
N LEU A 63 -0.29 8.13 6.32
CA LEU A 63 -1.17 9.14 6.90
C LEU A 63 -2.65 8.81 6.65
N TYR A 64 -2.99 8.32 5.46
CA TYR A 64 -4.34 7.84 5.16
C TYR A 64 -4.73 6.64 6.03
N SER A 65 -3.83 5.67 6.22
CA SER A 65 -4.06 4.51 7.08
C SER A 65 -4.21 4.91 8.56
N ILE A 66 -3.39 5.85 9.04
CA ILE A 66 -3.49 6.41 10.39
C ILE A 66 -4.80 7.17 10.55
N PHE A 67 -5.19 7.96 9.54
CA PHE A 67 -6.47 8.67 9.54
C PHE A 67 -7.66 7.71 9.58
N LEU A 68 -7.61 6.59 8.86
CA LEU A 68 -8.63 5.53 8.94
C LEU A 68 -8.68 4.90 10.34
N ILE A 69 -7.53 4.68 10.99
CA ILE A 69 -7.47 4.12 12.35
C ILE A 69 -8.02 5.13 13.38
N ILE A 70 -7.67 6.41 13.26
CA ILE A 70 -8.21 7.47 14.13
C ILE A 70 -9.72 7.61 13.90
N GLY A 71 -10.15 7.60 12.62
CA GLY A 71 -11.56 7.57 12.25
C GLY A 71 -12.29 6.36 12.83
N TYR A 72 -11.65 5.19 12.86
CA TYR A 72 -12.16 3.99 13.53
C TYR A 72 -12.36 4.22 15.03
N ILE A 73 -11.37 4.78 15.72
CA ILE A 73 -11.46 5.06 17.16
C ILE A 73 -12.61 6.06 17.41
N ILE A 74 -12.73 7.11 16.60
CA ILE A 74 -13.79 8.10 16.75
C ILE A 74 -15.17 7.49 16.44
N ALA A 75 -15.30 6.70 15.38
CA ALA A 75 -16.56 6.08 14.98
C ALA A 75 -17.06 5.07 16.01
N THR A 76 -16.17 4.20 16.52
CA THR A 76 -16.49 3.26 17.60
C THR A 76 -16.93 4.01 18.87
N TYR A 77 -16.21 5.07 19.25
CA TYR A 77 -16.58 5.89 20.41
C TYR A 77 -17.90 6.62 20.22
N ALA A 78 -18.13 7.20 19.04
CA ALA A 78 -19.37 7.90 18.70
C ALA A 78 -20.57 6.96 18.70
N ILE A 79 -20.45 5.76 18.15
CA ILE A 79 -21.54 4.76 18.12
C ILE A 79 -21.87 4.29 19.54
N LYS A 80 -20.84 4.01 20.35
CA LYS A 80 -21.01 3.62 21.76
C LYS A 80 -21.68 4.71 22.59
N TYR A 81 -21.35 5.97 22.33
CA TYR A 81 -21.92 7.11 23.05
C TYR A 81 -23.33 7.48 22.58
N THR A 82 -23.62 7.37 21.28
CA THR A 82 -24.88 7.84 20.69
C THR A 82 -25.99 6.79 20.64
N ASN A 83 -25.72 5.53 21.04
CA ASN A 83 -26.69 4.43 20.94
C ASN A 83 -27.33 4.34 19.54
N CYS A 84 -26.56 4.65 18.50
CA CYS A 84 -27.06 4.79 17.12
C CYS A 84 -27.75 3.50 16.65
N PHE A 85 -27.21 2.34 17.04
CA PHE A 85 -27.79 1.02 16.75
C PHE A 85 -29.07 0.71 17.51
N ASN A 86 -29.29 1.26 18.71
CA ASN A 86 -30.60 1.09 19.35
C ASN A 86 -31.67 1.87 18.57
N LYS A 87 -31.33 3.06 18.04
CA LYS A 87 -32.25 3.81 17.17
C LYS A 87 -32.48 3.11 15.83
N LEU A 88 -31.43 2.59 15.20
CA LEU A 88 -31.55 1.85 13.94
C LEU A 88 -32.28 0.52 14.14
N GLY A 89 -31.98 -0.18 15.23
CA GLY A 89 -32.63 -1.42 15.65
C GLY A 89 -34.12 -1.21 15.88
N VAL A 90 -34.51 -0.19 16.65
CA VAL A 90 -35.91 0.19 16.84
C VAL A 90 -36.56 0.61 15.51
N TYR A 91 -35.85 1.30 14.62
CA TYR A 91 -36.38 1.65 13.30
C TYR A 91 -36.62 0.42 12.41
N LEU A 92 -35.65 -0.50 12.35
CA LEU A 92 -35.75 -1.75 11.61
C LEU A 92 -36.81 -2.67 12.21
N GLU A 93 -36.85 -2.79 13.54
CA GLU A 93 -37.86 -3.53 14.28
C GLU A 93 -39.23 -2.92 14.05
N ASN A 94 -39.42 -1.60 14.05
CA ASN A 94 -40.70 -0.99 13.69
C ASN A 94 -41.10 -1.22 12.22
N LYS A 95 -40.14 -1.44 11.33
CA LYS A 95 -40.38 -1.70 9.90
C LYS A 95 -40.63 -3.18 9.61
N ILE A 96 -40.05 -4.08 10.40
CA ILE A 96 -40.13 -5.54 10.27
C ILE A 96 -41.24 -6.13 11.16
N SER A 97 -41.47 -5.57 12.35
CA SER A 97 -42.42 -6.05 13.38
C SER A 97 -43.88 -5.68 13.13
N LYS A 98 -44.28 -5.38 11.89
CA LYS A 98 -45.71 -5.30 11.54
C LYS A 98 -46.49 -6.57 11.90
N ASN A 99 -45.84 -7.65 12.34
CA ASN A 99 -46.48 -8.88 12.81
C ASN A 99 -45.83 -9.59 14.03
N SER A 100 -44.90 -8.99 14.79
CA SER A 100 -44.33 -9.73 15.95
C SER A 100 -45.07 -9.41 17.25
N ASN A 101 -45.89 -10.37 17.70
CA ASN A 101 -46.43 -10.38 19.06
C ASN A 101 -45.27 -10.30 20.06
N LYS A 102 -45.25 -9.24 20.88
CA LYS A 102 -44.24 -9.04 21.93
C LYS A 102 -44.23 -10.26 22.86
N MET A 103 -43.20 -11.10 22.76
CA MET A 103 -42.94 -12.15 23.75
C MET A 103 -42.57 -11.48 25.09
N PRO A 104 -43.07 -12.01 26.22
CA PRO A 104 -42.72 -11.49 27.54
C PRO A 104 -41.23 -11.71 27.81
N LEU A 105 -40.59 -10.76 28.49
CA LEU A 105 -39.20 -10.85 28.90
C LEU A 105 -39.00 -12.05 29.83
N ILE A 106 -38.15 -13.00 29.42
CA ILE A 106 -37.75 -14.14 30.23
C ILE A 106 -36.84 -13.64 31.35
N HIS A 107 -37.09 -14.10 32.58
CA HIS A 107 -36.28 -13.76 33.74
C HIS A 107 -34.81 -14.14 33.46
N ASN A 108 -33.88 -13.20 33.67
CA ASN A 108 -32.45 -13.19 33.25
C ASN A 108 -32.11 -12.42 31.95
N SER A 109 -32.92 -11.42 31.57
CA SER A 109 -32.71 -10.56 30.40
C SER A 109 -31.34 -9.87 30.36
N ARG A 110 -30.77 -9.49 31.52
CA ARG A 110 -29.46 -8.80 31.59
C ARG A 110 -28.31 -9.60 30.97
N TYR A 111 -28.33 -10.94 31.08
CA TYR A 111 -27.28 -11.78 30.49
C TYR A 111 -27.37 -11.80 28.95
N TYR A 112 -28.59 -11.81 28.42
CA TYR A 112 -28.82 -11.74 26.97
C TYR A 112 -28.50 -10.35 26.41
N ASP A 113 -28.78 -9.29 27.18
CA ASP A 113 -28.46 -7.91 26.81
C ASP A 113 -26.93 -7.69 26.68
N GLU A 114 -26.13 -8.22 27.60
CA GLU A 114 -24.66 -8.13 27.55
C GLU A 114 -24.06 -8.93 26.37
N ILE A 115 -24.59 -10.12 26.10
CA ILE A 115 -24.17 -10.93 24.94
C ILE A 115 -24.52 -10.22 23.64
N GLU A 116 -25.73 -9.65 23.53
CA GLU A 116 -26.16 -8.93 22.35
C GLU A 116 -25.30 -7.67 22.11
N GLN A 117 -24.92 -6.98 23.18
CA GLN A 117 -24.05 -5.81 23.11
C GLN A 117 -22.63 -6.18 22.67
N ASN A 118 -22.05 -7.25 23.23
CA ASN A 118 -20.76 -7.77 22.77
C ASN A 118 -20.80 -8.24 21.29
N TYR A 119 -21.87 -8.92 20.89
CA TYR A 119 -22.04 -9.37 19.50
C TYR A 119 -22.12 -8.19 18.52
N LYS A 120 -22.83 -7.12 18.87
CA LYS A 120 -22.92 -5.87 18.09
C LYS A 120 -21.55 -5.20 17.97
N ASP A 121 -20.80 -5.07 19.07
CA ASP A 121 -19.48 -4.45 19.09
C ASP A 121 -18.46 -5.25 18.24
N HIS A 122 -18.46 -6.59 18.36
CA HIS A 122 -17.58 -7.45 17.56
C HIS A 122 -17.96 -7.47 16.07
N SER A 123 -19.25 -7.50 15.75
CA SER A 123 -19.71 -7.47 14.35
C SER A 123 -19.33 -6.15 13.67
N PHE A 124 -19.41 -5.03 14.39
CA PHE A 124 -18.98 -3.73 13.88
C PHE A 124 -17.47 -3.67 13.61
N ALA A 125 -16.67 -4.17 14.56
CA ALA A 125 -15.23 -4.29 14.37
C ALA A 125 -14.89 -5.13 13.14
N ALA A 126 -15.59 -6.25 12.92
CA ALA A 126 -15.40 -7.12 11.76
C ALA A 126 -15.70 -6.42 10.42
N VAL A 127 -16.85 -5.72 10.32
CA VAL A 127 -17.24 -4.96 9.11
C VAL A 127 -16.22 -3.86 8.82
N LEU A 128 -15.74 -3.16 9.83
CA LEU A 128 -14.73 -2.11 9.66
C LEU A 128 -13.35 -2.64 9.27
N ILE A 129 -12.92 -3.76 9.86
CA ILE A 129 -11.69 -4.44 9.43
C ILE A 129 -11.79 -4.82 7.95
N MET A 130 -12.95 -5.32 7.51
CA MET A 130 -13.20 -5.59 6.09
C MET A 130 -13.08 -4.32 5.23
N ILE A 131 -13.63 -3.18 5.66
CA ILE A 131 -13.48 -1.90 4.96
C ILE A 131 -12.02 -1.48 4.86
N ILE A 132 -11.23 -1.63 5.93
CA ILE A 132 -9.79 -1.32 5.93
C ILE A 132 -9.06 -2.22 4.94
N LEU A 133 -9.31 -3.53 4.96
CA LEU A 133 -8.70 -4.49 4.03
C LEU A 133 -9.06 -4.21 2.58
N ILE A 134 -10.32 -3.88 2.29
CA ILE A 134 -10.74 -3.49 0.94
C ILE A 134 -10.05 -2.19 0.52
N SER A 135 -9.95 -1.22 1.42
CA SER A 135 -9.29 0.06 1.14
C SER A 135 -7.80 -0.11 0.80
N THR A 136 -7.10 -1.02 1.48
CA THR A 136 -5.69 -1.29 1.15
C THR A 136 -5.52 -1.94 -0.22
N LEU A 137 -6.45 -2.79 -0.65
CA LEU A 137 -6.45 -3.36 -2.01
C LEU A 137 -6.61 -2.28 -3.08
N PHE A 138 -7.57 -1.35 -2.91
CA PHE A 138 -7.75 -0.22 -3.82
C PHE A 138 -6.50 0.67 -3.90
N LEU A 139 -5.86 0.90 -2.75
CA LEU A 139 -4.65 1.69 -2.65
C LEU A 139 -3.48 1.02 -3.38
N LEU A 140 -3.35 -0.30 -3.27
CA LEU A 140 -2.35 -1.08 -4.00
C LEU A 140 -2.61 -1.02 -5.51
N ALA A 141 -3.86 -1.20 -5.95
CA ALA A 141 -4.24 -1.12 -7.36
C ALA A 141 -3.95 0.27 -7.96
N ASN A 142 -4.24 1.34 -7.22
CA ASN A 142 -3.92 2.70 -7.64
C ASN A 142 -2.40 2.93 -7.74
N THR A 143 -1.62 2.35 -6.83
CA THR A 143 -0.16 2.43 -6.86
C THR A 143 0.41 1.76 -8.10
N GLN A 144 -0.11 0.58 -8.47
CA GLN A 144 0.27 -0.12 -9.69
C GLN A 144 -0.08 0.70 -10.95
N LYS A 145 -1.28 1.29 -11.01
CA LYS A 145 -1.69 2.13 -12.13
C LYS A 145 -0.78 3.35 -12.29
N ASN A 146 -0.53 4.07 -11.19
CA ASN A 146 0.38 5.23 -11.20
C ASN A 146 1.80 4.86 -11.64
N ALA A 147 2.29 3.68 -11.25
CA ALA A 147 3.59 3.18 -11.68
C ALA A 147 3.67 2.94 -13.18
N LYS A 148 2.63 2.33 -13.76
CA LYS A 148 2.53 2.10 -15.20
C LYS A 148 2.44 3.43 -15.96
N ASP A 149 1.62 4.35 -15.49
CA ASP A 149 1.48 5.68 -16.09
C ASP A 149 2.80 6.46 -16.06
N ALA A 150 3.55 6.38 -14.95
CA ALA A 150 4.89 6.96 -14.84
C ALA A 150 5.87 6.35 -15.86
N ALA A 151 5.95 5.02 -15.96
CA ALA A 151 6.80 4.34 -16.93
C ALA A 151 6.45 4.73 -18.38
N TYR A 152 5.16 4.78 -18.74
CA TYR A 152 4.74 5.24 -20.06
C TYR A 152 5.10 6.70 -20.34
N ASN A 153 5.03 7.56 -19.33
CA ASN A 153 5.44 8.96 -19.47
C ASN A 153 6.95 9.10 -19.66
N ASP A 154 7.75 8.30 -18.95
CA ASP A 154 9.21 8.28 -19.11
C ASP A 154 9.61 7.79 -20.51
N ILE A 155 8.93 6.75 -21.02
CA ILE A 155 9.10 6.27 -22.40
C ILE A 155 8.74 7.35 -23.43
N LYS A 156 7.65 8.11 -23.20
CA LYS A 156 7.22 9.18 -24.11
C LYS A 156 8.20 10.35 -24.13
N LYS A 157 8.71 10.74 -22.97
CA LYS A 157 9.63 11.87 -22.82
C LYS A 157 11.09 11.50 -23.10
N PHE A 158 11.41 10.20 -23.13
CA PHE A 158 12.79 9.70 -23.18
C PHE A 158 13.67 10.33 -22.09
N ASP A 159 13.11 10.55 -20.91
CA ASP A 159 13.82 11.16 -19.77
C ASP A 159 14.64 10.11 -19.01
N PHE A 160 15.58 9.49 -19.71
CA PHE A 160 16.47 8.49 -19.15
C PHE A 160 17.91 8.99 -19.13
N ARG A 161 18.69 8.56 -18.14
CA ARG A 161 20.11 8.92 -18.06
C ARG A 161 20.89 8.12 -19.10
N GLN A 162 21.51 8.81 -20.06
CA GLN A 162 22.40 8.17 -21.04
C GLN A 162 23.61 7.53 -20.33
N VAL A 163 24.03 6.36 -20.80
CA VAL A 163 25.20 5.64 -20.31
C VAL A 163 26.00 5.04 -21.47
N GLN A 164 27.28 4.76 -21.26
CA GLN A 164 28.11 4.04 -22.23
C GLN A 164 28.47 2.65 -21.72
N LEU A 165 28.58 1.70 -22.64
CA LEU A 165 29.00 0.34 -22.33
C LEU A 165 30.47 0.16 -22.72
N LYS A 166 31.31 -0.23 -21.76
CA LYS A 166 32.78 -0.40 -21.92
C LYS A 166 33.18 -1.27 -23.12
N ASN A 167 32.35 -2.25 -23.48
CA ASN A 167 32.75 -3.35 -24.34
C ASN A 167 32.26 -3.29 -25.80
N LYS A 168 31.71 -2.17 -26.28
CA LYS A 168 31.50 -1.98 -27.73
C LYS A 168 31.95 -0.57 -28.13
N SER A 169 33.02 -0.51 -28.92
CA SER A 169 33.63 0.71 -29.47
C SER A 169 32.74 1.46 -30.47
N ASN A 170 31.67 0.84 -30.96
CA ASN A 170 30.62 1.47 -31.75
C ASN A 170 29.29 1.12 -31.08
N LYS A 171 28.65 2.07 -30.39
CA LYS A 171 27.37 1.78 -29.75
C LYS A 171 26.40 2.96 -29.77
N PRO A 172 25.13 2.70 -30.09
CA PRO A 172 24.05 3.67 -30.01
C PRO A 172 23.91 4.22 -28.58
N ASP A 173 23.31 5.40 -28.47
CA ASP A 173 22.99 6.01 -27.16
C ASP A 173 22.03 5.08 -26.42
N VAL A 174 22.56 4.33 -25.45
CA VAL A 174 21.77 3.52 -24.53
C VAL A 174 21.45 4.34 -23.29
N PHE A 175 20.25 4.16 -22.79
CA PHE A 175 19.76 4.86 -21.62
C PHE A 175 19.47 3.90 -20.48
N LEU A 176 19.79 4.34 -19.26
CA LEU A 176 19.57 3.56 -18.07
C LEU A 176 18.13 3.73 -17.58
N ILE A 177 17.41 2.61 -17.48
CA ILE A 177 16.11 2.54 -16.79
C ILE A 177 16.36 2.41 -15.29
N LYS A 178 17.01 1.30 -14.88
CA LYS A 178 17.25 1.00 -13.47
C LYS A 178 18.38 0.00 -13.29
N CYS A 179 19.13 0.13 -12.19
CA CYS A 179 20.07 -0.88 -11.74
C CYS A 179 19.57 -1.53 -10.46
N GLY A 180 19.74 -2.85 -10.35
CA GLY A 180 19.73 -3.55 -9.09
C GLY A 180 21.12 -4.01 -8.69
N THR A 181 21.21 -5.01 -7.83
CA THR A 181 22.49 -5.45 -7.27
C THR A 181 23.30 -6.31 -8.25
N THR A 182 22.61 -7.08 -9.09
CA THR A 182 23.24 -8.00 -10.05
C THR A 182 23.28 -7.42 -11.45
N LEU A 183 22.16 -6.83 -11.91
CA LEU A 183 21.97 -6.41 -13.29
C LEU A 183 21.41 -5.00 -13.38
N CYS A 184 21.64 -4.36 -14.52
CA CYS A 184 21.05 -3.09 -14.91
C CYS A 184 20.23 -3.24 -16.19
N ALA A 185 19.03 -2.66 -16.17
CA ALA A 185 18.14 -2.51 -17.29
C ALA A 185 18.49 -1.29 -18.12
N LEU A 186 18.80 -1.52 -19.39
CA LEU A 186 19.11 -0.50 -20.38
C LEU A 186 18.06 -0.51 -21.49
N ILE A 187 17.78 0.65 -22.06
CA ILE A 187 16.91 0.82 -23.22
C ILE A 187 17.68 1.51 -24.34
N ASP A 188 17.56 0.97 -25.56
CA ASP A 188 18.11 1.57 -26.77
C ASP A 188 17.09 2.52 -27.43
N LYS A 189 17.52 3.38 -28.37
CA LYS A 189 16.62 4.27 -29.15
C LYS A 189 15.49 3.51 -29.86
N ASN A 190 15.73 2.25 -30.20
CA ASN A 190 14.75 1.36 -30.82
C ASN A 190 13.77 0.74 -29.79
N LYS A 191 13.81 1.17 -28.53
CA LYS A 191 13.00 0.66 -27.40
C LYS A 191 13.24 -0.80 -27.04
N ASN A 192 14.33 -1.38 -27.51
CA ASN A 192 14.77 -2.70 -27.09
C ASN A 192 15.42 -2.60 -25.71
N VAL A 193 14.99 -3.47 -24.81
CA VAL A 193 15.48 -3.52 -23.45
C VAL A 193 16.53 -4.62 -23.32
N THR A 194 17.68 -4.28 -22.75
CA THR A 194 18.78 -5.22 -22.51
C THR A 194 19.20 -5.21 -21.05
N LEU A 195 19.65 -6.37 -20.57
CA LEU A 195 20.17 -6.53 -19.22
C LEU A 195 21.70 -6.67 -19.31
N GLU A 196 22.40 -5.80 -18.60
CA GLU A 196 23.87 -5.75 -18.60
C GLU A 196 24.39 -5.65 -17.16
N ASP A 197 25.58 -6.19 -16.93
CA ASP A 197 26.22 -6.09 -15.63
C ASP A 197 26.60 -4.63 -15.31
N PRO A 198 26.42 -4.16 -14.06
CA PRO A 198 26.74 -2.80 -13.67
C PRO A 198 28.22 -2.44 -13.90
N LYS A 199 29.12 -3.43 -13.86
CA LYS A 199 30.57 -3.25 -14.11
C LYS A 199 30.88 -2.78 -15.54
N ASN A 200 30.00 -3.09 -16.48
CA ASN A 200 30.15 -2.79 -17.90
C ASN A 200 29.62 -1.39 -18.26
N ILE A 201 28.97 -0.70 -17.32
CA ILE A 201 28.31 0.58 -17.53
C ILE A 201 29.22 1.72 -17.04
N ILE A 202 29.35 2.76 -17.85
CA ILE A 202 30.01 4.02 -17.52
C ILE A 202 28.92 5.10 -17.42
N PHE A 203 28.85 5.75 -16.26
CA PHE A 203 27.95 6.87 -16.01
C PHE A 203 28.61 8.18 -16.44
N PHE A 204 27.87 8.99 -17.19
CA PHE A 204 28.26 10.39 -17.39
C PHE A 204 27.92 11.18 -16.13
N VAL A 205 28.92 11.80 -15.52
CA VAL A 205 28.69 12.86 -14.54
C VAL A 205 28.16 14.05 -15.33
N LYS A 206 26.88 14.39 -15.13
CA LYS A 206 26.30 15.62 -15.65
C LYS A 206 27.11 16.76 -15.01
N LYS A 207 28.03 17.39 -15.76
CA LYS A 207 28.67 18.62 -15.30
C LYS A 207 27.54 19.62 -15.06
N GLU A 208 27.35 20.00 -13.81
CA GLU A 208 26.52 21.15 -13.48
C GLU A 208 27.04 22.32 -14.30
N GLN A 209 26.22 22.79 -15.25
CA GLN A 209 26.48 24.07 -15.89
C GLN A 209 26.27 25.12 -14.81
N LYS A 210 27.39 25.69 -14.36
CA LYS A 210 27.48 26.84 -13.49
C LYS A 210 26.78 28.05 -14.12
#